data_AF-M0ZXL1-F1
#
_entry.id   AF-M0ZXL1-F1
#
_cell.length_a   1.000
_cell.length_b   1.000
_cell.length_c   1.000
_cell.angle_alpha   90.00
_cell.angle_beta   90.00
_cell.angle_gamma   90.00
#
_symmetry.space_group_name_H-M   'P 1'
#
loop_
_entity.id
_entity.type
_entity.pdbx_description
1 polymer ?
#
loop_
_entity_poly.entity_id
_entity_poly.type
_entity_poly.pdbx_seq_one_letter_code
_entity_poly.pdbx_strand_id
1 'polypeptide(L)'
;MAALLWLLILSAFHAVTLAQQRQFNITLGSSLTPTANSSWFSPSRRFAFGFYEQTNGYAVGILIVGMPKKTAVWTANRNSPVVPSNAVLLLTNDGRLIVQVGGQEITVVNLSGQVIASASMLDTGNFVLYNSDHSIIWQSFDNPTNTLLPGQHISAGQELFSSASVADDSYGIFRLKMQDDGNLVQYPVNTPDTAPYAYYSTRTSRVGNTVTLNLDDDGLLYLHNSTKRLRNLTRGGYPRERTIIYMMKIDADGIFRVYSHSLNQQNSSVIWSSTNDGCNPIGLCGLNGFCTNIDDQAKCLCLPGFDFVMPGNWSAGCERNFTAETCRLKESTSKYYAMRTVENTGWEDSTYVVLAGTTKED
;
A
#
# COMPACT_ATOMS: atom_id res chain seq x y z
N MET A 1 -44.67 -47.78 -3.67
CA MET A 1 -43.37 -47.69 -4.38
C MET A 1 -43.34 -46.40 -5.20
N ALA A 2 -43.04 -45.25 -4.59
CA ALA A 2 -42.84 -43.97 -5.30
C ALA A 2 -42.22 -42.85 -4.44
N ALA A 3 -41.71 -43.14 -3.23
CA ALA A 3 -41.27 -42.09 -2.28
C ALA A 3 -39.87 -42.29 -1.70
N LEU A 4 -39.12 -43.28 -2.19
CA LEU A 4 -37.77 -43.63 -1.69
C LEU A 4 -36.64 -43.40 -2.72
N LEU A 5 -36.97 -42.84 -3.89
CA LEU A 5 -36.03 -42.60 -5.00
C LEU A 5 -35.68 -41.12 -5.19
N TRP A 6 -36.17 -40.23 -4.32
CA TRP A 6 -35.95 -38.78 -4.39
C TRP A 6 -35.02 -38.22 -3.29
N LEU A 7 -34.29 -39.10 -2.60
CA LEU A 7 -33.33 -38.72 -1.55
C LEU A 7 -31.86 -39.02 -1.93
N LEU A 8 -31.58 -39.46 -3.16
CA LEU A 8 -30.22 -39.75 -3.64
C LEU A 8 -29.68 -38.71 -4.65
N ILE A 9 -30.36 -37.58 -4.88
CA ILE A 9 -29.94 -36.55 -5.86
C ILE A 9 -29.53 -35.21 -5.21
N LEU A 10 -29.55 -35.10 -3.87
CA LEU A 10 -29.31 -33.82 -3.17
C LEU A 10 -28.06 -33.78 -2.25
N SER A 11 -27.11 -34.70 -2.43
CA SER A 11 -25.84 -34.69 -1.70
C SER A 11 -24.62 -34.73 -2.61
N ALA A 12 -24.65 -33.98 -3.71
CA ALA A 12 -23.44 -33.54 -4.40
C ALA A 12 -23.21 -32.06 -4.06
N PHE A 13 -23.03 -31.77 -2.75
CA PHE A 13 -22.35 -30.54 -2.35
C PHE A 13 -20.96 -30.61 -2.99
N HIS A 14 -20.82 -29.95 -4.13
CA HIS A 14 -19.55 -29.61 -4.70
C HIS A 14 -18.91 -28.65 -3.71
N ALA A 15 -18.12 -29.19 -2.78
CA ALA A 15 -16.98 -28.45 -2.30
C ALA A 15 -16.11 -28.19 -3.54
N VAL A 16 -16.36 -27.08 -4.22
CA VAL A 16 -15.37 -26.51 -5.14
C VAL A 16 -14.27 -25.99 -4.23
N THR A 17 -13.43 -26.90 -3.74
CA THR A 17 -12.07 -26.53 -3.42
C THR A 17 -11.51 -26.02 -4.74
N LEU A 18 -11.21 -24.73 -4.83
CA LEU A 18 -10.28 -24.24 -5.84
C LEU A 18 -8.98 -24.98 -5.57
N ALA A 19 -8.82 -26.13 -6.22
CA ALA A 19 -7.56 -26.82 -6.33
C ALA A 19 -6.68 -25.88 -7.16
N GLN A 20 -5.97 -24.98 -6.48
CA GLN A 20 -4.97 -24.16 -7.11
C GLN A 20 -3.94 -25.13 -7.68
N GLN A 21 -3.83 -25.19 -9.01
CA GLN A 21 -2.80 -25.98 -9.67
C GLN A 21 -1.46 -25.51 -9.13
N ARG A 22 -0.83 -26.35 -8.29
CA ARG A 22 0.50 -26.12 -7.73
C ARG A 22 1.51 -26.29 -8.87
N GLN A 23 1.72 -25.22 -9.62
CA GLN A 23 2.79 -25.15 -10.60
C GLN A 23 4.02 -24.55 -9.90
N PHE A 24 4.97 -25.40 -9.51
CA PHE A 24 6.27 -24.99 -8.99
C PHE A 24 7.15 -24.59 -10.17
N ASN A 25 7.06 -23.34 -10.59
CA ASN A 25 7.73 -22.86 -11.80
C ASN A 25 9.11 -22.26 -11.51
N ILE A 26 9.47 -22.05 -10.25
CA ILE A 26 10.73 -21.42 -9.85
C ILE A 26 11.46 -22.37 -8.90
N THR A 27 12.55 -22.93 -9.38
CA THR A 27 13.39 -23.91 -8.65
C THR A 27 14.65 -23.25 -8.11
N LEU A 28 15.31 -23.91 -7.16
CA LEU A 28 16.61 -23.48 -6.65
C LEU A 28 17.63 -23.28 -7.78
N GLY A 29 18.45 -22.24 -7.64
CA GLY A 29 19.42 -21.79 -8.66
C GLY A 29 18.83 -20.86 -9.72
N SER A 30 17.51 -20.65 -9.74
CA SER A 30 16.87 -19.72 -10.67
C SER A 30 17.26 -18.27 -10.36
N SER A 31 17.56 -17.49 -11.40
CA SER A 31 17.94 -16.08 -11.27
C SER A 31 17.30 -15.17 -12.31
N LEU A 32 17.24 -13.89 -11.96
CA LEU A 32 16.74 -12.80 -12.79
C LEU A 32 17.75 -11.66 -12.80
N THR A 33 17.80 -10.91 -13.90
CA THR A 33 18.58 -9.67 -14.01
C THR A 33 17.67 -8.53 -14.50
N PRO A 34 17.90 -7.27 -14.10
CA PRO A 34 17.02 -6.16 -14.47
C PRO A 34 16.78 -5.97 -15.97
N THR A 35 17.75 -6.32 -16.82
CA THR A 35 17.75 -5.97 -18.25
C THR A 35 17.52 -7.14 -19.21
N ALA A 36 17.86 -8.38 -18.83
CA ALA A 36 17.71 -9.53 -19.73
C ALA A 36 16.44 -10.34 -19.46
N ASN A 37 16.28 -10.79 -18.22
CA ASN A 37 15.15 -11.60 -17.76
C ASN A 37 14.70 -11.06 -16.40
N SER A 38 13.88 -10.02 -16.43
CA SER A 38 13.57 -9.25 -15.22
C SER A 38 12.53 -9.89 -14.30
N SER A 39 11.77 -10.90 -14.75
CA SER A 39 10.66 -11.42 -13.95
C SER A 39 10.32 -12.90 -14.18
N TRP A 40 9.80 -13.54 -13.13
CA TRP A 40 9.08 -14.80 -13.17
C TRP A 40 7.57 -14.54 -13.29
N PHE A 41 6.93 -15.11 -14.30
CA PHE A 41 5.53 -14.84 -14.63
C PHE A 41 4.58 -15.82 -13.96
N SER A 42 3.37 -15.35 -13.64
CA SER A 42 2.25 -16.25 -13.37
C SER A 42 1.84 -17.02 -14.63
N PRO A 43 1.16 -18.17 -14.53
CA PRO A 43 0.74 -18.96 -15.68
C PRO A 43 -0.09 -18.18 -16.73
N SER A 44 -1.01 -17.32 -16.29
CA SER A 44 -1.78 -16.41 -17.15
C SER A 44 -0.99 -15.20 -17.65
N ARG A 45 0.23 -14.99 -17.14
CA ARG A 45 1.08 -13.82 -17.39
C ARG A 45 0.44 -12.48 -17.05
N ARG A 46 -0.55 -12.45 -16.16
CA ARG A 46 -1.14 -11.19 -15.66
C ARG A 46 -0.28 -10.53 -14.60
N PHE A 47 0.43 -11.35 -13.83
CA PHE A 47 1.33 -10.89 -12.78
C PHE A 47 2.73 -11.43 -13.02
N ALA A 48 3.73 -10.69 -12.55
CA ALA A 48 5.11 -11.14 -12.57
C ALA A 48 5.85 -10.67 -11.32
N PHE A 49 6.66 -11.56 -10.74
CA PHE A 49 7.56 -11.23 -9.64
C PHE A 49 8.98 -11.00 -10.18
N GLY A 50 9.63 -9.91 -9.80
CA GLY A 50 11.01 -9.65 -10.17
C GLY A 50 11.38 -8.17 -10.13
N PHE A 51 12.36 -7.78 -10.94
CA PHE A 51 12.82 -6.40 -11.03
C PHE A 51 11.85 -5.49 -11.77
N TYR A 52 11.66 -4.30 -11.21
CA TYR A 52 10.98 -3.19 -11.86
C TYR A 52 11.76 -1.89 -11.65
N GLU A 53 11.57 -0.97 -12.57
CA GLU A 53 12.34 0.28 -12.63
C GLU A 53 11.71 1.35 -11.74
N GLN A 54 12.56 2.08 -11.02
CA GLN A 54 12.25 3.28 -10.26
C GLN A 54 13.23 4.40 -10.67
N THR A 55 13.01 5.64 -10.20
CA THR A 55 13.72 6.85 -10.65
C THR A 55 15.24 6.73 -10.76
N ASN A 56 15.90 5.90 -9.92
CA ASN A 56 17.36 5.78 -9.88
C ASN A 56 17.88 4.34 -9.88
N GLY A 57 17.10 3.37 -10.36
CA GLY A 57 17.52 1.97 -10.38
C GLY A 57 16.36 1.00 -10.43
N TYR A 58 16.53 -0.15 -9.78
CA TYR A 58 15.54 -1.22 -9.78
C TYR A 58 15.15 -1.61 -8.36
N ALA A 59 13.87 -1.92 -8.17
CA ALA A 59 13.34 -2.56 -6.98
C ALA A 59 12.84 -3.97 -7.34
N VAL A 60 12.63 -4.81 -6.33
CA VAL A 60 12.02 -6.14 -6.51
C VAL A 60 10.56 -6.06 -6.05
N GLY A 61 9.65 -6.57 -6.86
CA GLY A 61 8.22 -6.51 -6.56
C GLY A 61 7.36 -7.42 -7.44
N ILE A 62 6.06 -7.31 -7.25
CA ILE A 62 5.04 -7.93 -8.09
C ILE A 62 4.40 -6.85 -8.94
N LEU A 63 4.36 -7.07 -10.25
CA LEU A 63 3.81 -6.13 -11.24
C LEU A 63 2.55 -6.69 -11.89
N ILE A 64 1.64 -5.79 -12.29
CA ILE A 64 0.66 -6.08 -13.34
C ILE A 64 1.36 -5.98 -14.70
N VAL A 65 1.32 -7.07 -15.45
CA VAL A 65 1.95 -7.17 -16.78
C VAL A 65 1.09 -6.48 -17.84
N GLY A 66 1.73 -5.80 -18.79
CA GLY A 66 1.05 -5.18 -19.94
C GLY A 66 0.51 -3.78 -19.70
N MET A 67 0.69 -3.22 -18.50
CA MET A 67 0.35 -1.82 -18.22
C MET A 67 1.48 -0.87 -18.66
N PRO A 68 1.18 0.31 -19.26
CA PRO A 68 2.20 1.23 -19.80
C PRO A 68 3.05 1.84 -18.68
N LYS A 69 2.43 2.09 -17.53
CA LYS A 69 3.11 2.35 -16.26
C LYS A 69 3.20 1.03 -15.52
N LYS A 70 4.42 0.52 -15.30
CA LYS A 70 4.68 -0.66 -14.48
C LYS A 70 4.05 -0.44 -13.11
N THR A 71 2.90 -1.06 -12.89
CA THR A 71 2.10 -0.87 -11.67
C THR A 71 2.51 -1.96 -10.70
N ALA A 72 3.34 -1.60 -9.72
CA ALA A 72 3.67 -2.48 -8.62
C ALA A 72 2.47 -2.62 -7.68
N VAL A 73 2.12 -3.87 -7.39
CA VAL A 73 1.06 -4.26 -6.43
C VAL A 73 1.67 -4.81 -5.14
N TRP A 74 2.98 -5.06 -5.13
CA TRP A 74 3.76 -5.43 -3.97
C TRP A 74 5.23 -5.10 -4.22
N THR A 75 5.95 -4.66 -3.18
CA THR A 75 7.36 -4.25 -3.29
C THR A 75 8.13 -4.81 -2.09
N ALA A 76 9.20 -5.55 -2.36
CA ALA A 76 10.10 -6.02 -1.33
C ALA A 76 10.91 -4.86 -0.76
N ASN A 77 11.18 -4.89 0.55
CA ASN A 77 12.12 -3.99 1.20
C ASN A 77 11.95 -2.51 0.79
N ARG A 78 10.73 -1.97 0.91
CA ARG A 78 10.35 -0.66 0.37
C ARG A 78 11.29 0.51 0.76
N ASN A 79 11.92 0.46 1.93
CA ASN A 79 12.87 1.50 2.38
C ASN A 79 14.34 1.21 2.03
N SER A 80 14.62 0.06 1.41
CA SER A 80 15.98 -0.24 0.95
C SER A 80 16.31 0.54 -0.32
N PRO A 81 17.57 0.96 -0.49
CA PRO A 81 18.00 1.61 -1.73
C PRO A 81 17.70 0.73 -2.95
N VAL A 82 17.32 1.38 -4.04
CA VAL A 82 17.23 0.73 -5.35
C VAL A 82 18.58 0.15 -5.76
N VAL A 83 18.54 -0.94 -6.51
CA VAL A 83 19.74 -1.65 -6.97
C VAL A 83 20.10 -1.29 -8.41
N PRO A 84 21.39 -1.35 -8.79
CA PRO A 84 21.84 -1.07 -10.14
C PRO A 84 21.44 -2.16 -11.15
N SER A 85 21.63 -1.88 -12.44
CA SER A 85 21.27 -2.79 -13.55
C SER A 85 22.05 -4.10 -13.60
N ASN A 86 23.18 -4.20 -12.90
CA ASN A 86 23.99 -5.42 -12.77
C ASN A 86 23.62 -6.27 -11.54
N ALA A 87 22.55 -5.93 -10.82
CA ALA A 87 22.03 -6.73 -9.73
C ALA A 87 21.50 -8.09 -10.21
N VAL A 88 21.57 -9.10 -9.35
CA VAL A 88 21.02 -10.44 -9.63
C VAL A 88 20.05 -10.81 -8.52
N LEU A 89 18.80 -11.07 -8.86
CA LEU A 89 17.83 -11.68 -7.95
C LEU A 89 17.97 -13.19 -8.08
N LEU A 90 18.25 -13.88 -6.99
CA LEU A 90 18.62 -15.29 -6.97
C LEU A 90 17.82 -16.03 -5.90
N LEU A 91 17.17 -17.12 -6.31
CA LEU A 91 16.74 -18.18 -5.40
C LEU A 91 17.91 -19.16 -5.25
N THR A 92 18.62 -19.09 -4.13
CA THR A 92 19.90 -19.79 -3.95
C THR A 92 19.73 -21.29 -3.73
N ASN A 93 20.79 -22.08 -3.93
CA ASN A 93 20.76 -23.53 -3.70
C ASN A 93 20.62 -23.91 -2.21
N ASP A 94 20.97 -23.01 -1.30
CA ASP A 94 20.73 -23.14 0.15
C ASP A 94 19.35 -22.60 0.59
N GLY A 95 18.47 -22.26 -0.38
CA GLY A 95 17.06 -21.95 -0.13
C GLY A 95 16.80 -20.58 0.48
N ARG A 96 17.54 -19.55 0.04
CA ARG A 96 17.30 -18.14 0.35
C ARG A 96 16.89 -17.37 -0.90
N LEU A 97 16.07 -16.34 -0.75
CA LEU A 97 15.73 -15.40 -1.83
C LEU A 97 16.46 -14.08 -1.59
N ILE A 98 17.45 -13.77 -2.43
CA ILE A 98 18.35 -12.65 -2.24
C ILE A 98 18.51 -11.81 -3.50
N VAL A 99 18.92 -10.56 -3.34
CA VAL A 99 19.50 -9.72 -4.39
C VAL A 99 20.99 -9.60 -4.14
N GLN A 100 21.80 -9.90 -5.15
CA GLN A 100 23.25 -9.80 -5.10
C GLN A 100 23.73 -8.59 -5.91
N VAL A 101 24.53 -7.73 -5.29
CA VAL A 101 25.13 -6.53 -5.92
C VAL A 101 26.57 -6.38 -5.45
N GLY A 102 27.54 -6.42 -6.37
CA GLY A 102 28.94 -6.14 -6.03
C GLY A 102 29.53 -7.02 -4.92
N GLY A 103 29.05 -8.26 -4.76
CA GLY A 103 29.45 -9.18 -3.70
C GLY A 103 28.65 -9.08 -2.39
N GLN A 104 27.77 -8.09 -2.25
CA GLN A 104 26.83 -7.97 -1.13
C GLN A 104 25.54 -8.76 -1.43
N GLU A 105 25.03 -9.47 -0.42
CA GLU A 105 23.73 -10.15 -0.46
C GLU A 105 22.69 -9.36 0.36
N ILE A 106 21.55 -9.05 -0.27
CA ILE A 106 20.40 -8.39 0.37
C ILE A 106 19.26 -9.41 0.41
N THR A 107 18.79 -9.75 1.60
CA THR A 107 17.66 -10.68 1.76
C THR A 107 16.36 -10.03 1.30
N VAL A 108 15.60 -10.67 0.41
CA VAL A 108 14.33 -10.14 -0.12
C VAL A 108 13.17 -10.38 0.86
N VAL A 109 13.17 -11.54 1.51
CA VAL A 109 12.16 -11.97 2.48
C VAL A 109 12.83 -12.72 3.63
N ASN A 110 12.53 -12.33 4.87
CA ASN A 110 13.05 -13.01 6.06
C ASN A 110 12.11 -14.14 6.47
N LEU A 111 12.62 -15.38 6.46
CA LEU A 111 11.85 -16.60 6.73
C LEU A 111 12.05 -17.17 8.14
N SER A 112 12.70 -16.43 9.04
CA SER A 112 12.93 -16.82 10.44
C SER A 112 13.53 -18.24 10.59
N GLY A 113 14.48 -18.59 9.72
CA GLY A 113 15.18 -19.88 9.73
C GLY A 113 14.56 -20.99 8.86
N GLN A 114 13.42 -20.75 8.20
CA GLN A 114 12.88 -21.69 7.20
C GLN A 114 13.65 -21.59 5.88
N VAL A 115 13.71 -22.72 5.16
CA VAL A 115 14.46 -22.87 3.91
C VAL A 115 13.50 -23.06 2.74
N ILE A 116 13.70 -22.31 1.66
CA ILE A 116 12.92 -22.40 0.44
C ILE A 116 13.37 -23.63 -0.35
N ALA A 117 12.43 -24.44 -0.81
CA ALA A 117 12.66 -25.50 -1.79
C ALA A 117 12.20 -25.11 -3.20
N SER A 118 11.14 -24.30 -3.30
CA SER A 118 10.61 -23.79 -4.57
C SER A 118 9.74 -22.55 -4.36
N ALA A 119 9.44 -21.85 -5.45
CA ALA A 119 8.57 -20.69 -5.46
C ALA A 119 7.59 -20.71 -6.64
N SER A 120 6.49 -19.96 -6.51
CA SER A 120 5.49 -19.79 -7.56
C SER A 120 4.92 -18.37 -7.57
N MET A 121 4.79 -17.80 -8.77
CA MET A 121 3.94 -16.65 -9.00
C MET A 121 2.55 -17.15 -9.40
N LEU A 122 1.53 -16.91 -8.57
CA LEU A 122 0.17 -17.40 -8.81
C LEU A 122 -0.64 -16.41 -9.64
N ASP A 123 -1.66 -16.91 -10.34
CA ASP A 123 -2.56 -16.06 -11.13
C ASP A 123 -3.40 -15.11 -10.30
N THR A 124 -3.52 -15.33 -8.99
CA THR A 124 -4.15 -14.39 -8.06
C THR A 124 -3.29 -13.14 -7.81
N GLY A 125 -2.01 -13.14 -8.22
CA GLY A 125 -1.05 -12.11 -7.83
C GLY A 125 -0.33 -12.43 -6.51
N ASN A 126 -0.56 -13.61 -5.94
CA ASN A 126 0.14 -14.08 -4.74
C ASN A 126 1.47 -14.75 -5.13
N PHE A 127 2.59 -14.23 -4.63
CA PHE A 127 3.90 -14.87 -4.75
C PHE A 127 4.15 -15.74 -3.52
N VAL A 128 4.45 -17.03 -3.73
CA VAL A 128 4.46 -18.03 -2.67
C VAL A 128 5.77 -18.79 -2.65
N LEU A 129 6.30 -19.01 -1.44
CA LEU A 129 7.50 -19.80 -1.17
C LEU A 129 7.11 -21.07 -0.43
N TYR A 130 7.72 -22.19 -0.83
CA TYR A 130 7.42 -23.51 -0.30
C TYR A 130 8.65 -24.17 0.31
N ASN A 131 8.45 -25.00 1.33
CA ASN A 131 9.45 -25.93 1.83
C ASN A 131 9.45 -27.26 1.03
N SER A 132 10.32 -28.20 1.42
CA SER A 132 10.44 -29.53 0.79
C SER A 132 9.16 -30.36 0.87
N ASP A 133 8.33 -30.12 1.88
CA ASP A 133 7.03 -30.80 2.05
C ASP A 133 5.93 -30.14 1.21
N HIS A 134 6.28 -29.18 0.36
CA HIS A 134 5.35 -28.39 -0.45
C HIS A 134 4.31 -27.62 0.39
N SER A 135 4.68 -27.28 1.63
CA SER A 135 3.92 -26.41 2.51
C SER A 135 4.32 -24.96 2.29
N ILE A 136 3.35 -24.05 2.34
CA ILE A 136 3.60 -22.61 2.21
C ILE A 136 4.33 -22.15 3.47
N ILE A 137 5.52 -21.58 3.30
CA ILE A 137 6.33 -21.02 4.39
C ILE A 137 6.30 -19.50 4.41
N TRP A 138 5.93 -18.88 3.28
CA TRP A 138 5.74 -17.44 3.14
C TRP A 138 4.90 -17.14 1.90
N GLN A 139 4.09 -16.08 1.97
CA GLN A 139 3.34 -15.58 0.83
C GLN A 139 3.20 -14.06 0.86
N SER A 140 3.15 -13.43 -0.31
CA SER A 140 3.05 -11.96 -0.43
C SER A 140 1.71 -11.44 0.07
N PHE A 141 0.65 -12.25 0.00
CA PHE A 141 -0.68 -11.87 0.48
C PHE A 141 -0.73 -11.60 2.00
N ASP A 142 0.11 -12.26 2.77
CA ASP A 142 0.22 -12.05 4.23
C ASP A 142 1.15 -10.86 4.59
N ASN A 143 1.84 -10.30 3.60
CA ASN A 143 2.82 -9.23 3.76
C ASN A 143 2.49 -8.06 2.82
N PRO A 144 1.28 -7.48 2.88
CA PRO A 144 0.87 -6.46 1.92
C PRO A 144 1.67 -5.16 2.08
N THR A 145 1.69 -4.33 1.03
CA THR A 145 2.39 -3.04 1.03
C THR A 145 1.42 -1.87 1.05
N ASN A 146 0.91 -1.49 -0.11
CA ASN A 146 0.00 -0.37 -0.35
C ASN A 146 -1.26 -0.83 -1.11
N THR A 147 -1.32 -2.09 -1.52
CA THR A 147 -2.32 -2.63 -2.43
C THR A 147 -2.95 -3.90 -1.85
N LEU A 148 -4.25 -4.07 -2.09
CA LEU A 148 -5.03 -5.26 -1.81
C LEU A 148 -5.58 -5.82 -3.13
N LEU A 149 -5.28 -7.09 -3.41
CA LEU A 149 -5.76 -7.79 -4.60
C LEU A 149 -6.98 -8.68 -4.32
N PRO A 150 -7.71 -9.12 -5.36
CA PRO A 150 -8.85 -10.01 -5.17
C PRO A 150 -8.44 -11.33 -4.52
N GLY A 151 -9.21 -11.76 -3.53
CA GLY A 151 -8.93 -12.97 -2.73
C GLY A 151 -7.84 -12.80 -1.66
N GLN A 152 -7.24 -11.60 -1.55
CA GLN A 152 -6.44 -11.20 -0.40
C GLN A 152 -7.35 -10.54 0.64
N HIS A 153 -6.93 -10.57 1.92
CA HIS A 153 -7.61 -9.86 2.99
C HIS A 153 -6.61 -9.15 3.91
N ILE A 154 -7.06 -8.07 4.56
CA ILE A 154 -6.34 -7.40 5.65
C ILE A 154 -7.05 -7.75 6.94
N SER A 155 -6.36 -8.49 7.80
CA SER A 155 -6.83 -8.88 9.13
C SER A 155 -6.75 -7.74 10.13
N ALA A 156 -7.50 -7.85 11.21
CA ALA A 156 -7.36 -6.95 12.36
C ALA A 156 -5.89 -6.85 12.81
N GLY A 157 -5.47 -5.63 13.13
CA GLY A 157 -4.10 -5.27 13.47
C GLY A 157 -3.19 -4.96 12.26
N GLN A 158 -3.55 -5.41 11.05
CA GLN A 158 -2.72 -5.18 9.85
C GLN A 158 -2.95 -3.79 9.23
N GLU A 159 -1.92 -3.33 8.51
CA GLU A 159 -1.85 -2.00 7.93
C GLU A 159 -1.35 -2.02 6.49
N LEU A 160 -1.83 -1.08 5.70
CA LEU A 160 -1.27 -0.70 4.40
C LEU A 160 -0.69 0.70 4.49
N PHE A 161 0.42 0.95 3.82
CA PHE A 161 1.08 2.26 3.83
C PHE A 161 1.18 2.82 2.43
N SER A 162 0.88 4.10 2.23
CA SER A 162 1.02 4.78 0.94
C SER A 162 2.46 4.68 0.40
N SER A 163 2.61 4.86 -0.91
CA SER A 163 3.93 5.13 -1.51
C SER A 163 4.37 6.57 -1.22
N ALA A 164 5.67 6.82 -1.15
CA ALA A 164 6.20 8.17 -0.95
C ALA A 164 5.84 9.11 -2.12
N SER A 165 5.77 8.57 -3.33
CA SER A 165 5.24 9.29 -4.50
C SER A 165 4.72 8.33 -5.57
N VAL A 166 4.30 8.85 -6.72
CA VAL A 166 3.97 8.05 -7.90
C VAL A 166 5.20 7.33 -8.49
N ALA A 167 6.40 7.87 -8.27
CA ALA A 167 7.65 7.35 -8.84
C ALA A 167 8.50 6.56 -7.83
N ASP A 168 8.15 6.62 -6.55
CA ASP A 168 8.88 5.99 -5.46
C ASP A 168 7.92 5.20 -4.55
N ASP A 169 8.06 3.87 -4.57
CA ASP A 169 7.28 2.96 -3.73
C ASP A 169 7.85 2.81 -2.32
N SER A 170 8.82 3.60 -1.88
CA SER A 170 9.21 3.68 -0.47
C SER A 170 8.02 4.09 0.41
N TYR A 171 8.13 3.89 1.74
CA TYR A 171 7.02 4.18 2.64
C TYR A 171 6.68 5.68 2.61
N GLY A 172 5.43 5.99 2.27
CA GLY A 172 4.86 7.32 2.35
C GLY A 172 4.35 7.66 3.74
N ILE A 173 3.63 8.77 3.82
CA ILE A 173 3.23 9.39 5.09
C ILE A 173 1.81 9.01 5.56
N PHE A 174 1.13 8.10 4.88
CA PHE A 174 -0.24 7.70 5.21
C PHE A 174 -0.35 6.20 5.41
N ARG A 175 -1.29 5.79 6.27
CA ARG A 175 -1.62 4.39 6.53
C ARG A 175 -3.12 4.14 6.59
N LEU A 176 -3.52 2.97 6.14
CA LEU A 176 -4.85 2.40 6.31
C LEU A 176 -4.73 1.21 7.27
N LYS A 177 -5.44 1.26 8.40
CA LYS A 177 -5.40 0.23 9.43
C LYS A 177 -6.75 -0.46 9.57
N MET A 178 -6.74 -1.79 9.56
CA MET A 178 -7.85 -2.59 10.04
C MET A 178 -7.67 -2.75 11.55
N GLN A 179 -8.37 -1.94 12.35
CA GLN A 179 -8.19 -1.90 13.81
C GLN A 179 -8.73 -3.16 14.49
N ASP A 180 -8.17 -3.49 15.67
CA ASP A 180 -8.60 -4.63 16.49
C ASP A 180 -10.02 -4.51 17.04
N ASP A 181 -10.62 -3.32 17.01
CA ASP A 181 -12.01 -3.11 17.41
C ASP A 181 -13.01 -3.37 16.26
N GLY A 182 -12.50 -3.72 15.07
CA GLY A 182 -13.28 -3.99 13.87
C GLY A 182 -13.47 -2.78 12.95
N ASN A 183 -12.85 -1.63 13.25
CA ASN A 183 -12.96 -0.42 12.46
C ASN A 183 -11.84 -0.31 11.39
N LEU A 184 -12.20 -0.03 10.14
CA LEU A 184 -11.23 0.35 9.11
C LEU A 184 -11.06 1.87 9.09
N VAL A 185 -9.82 2.36 9.21
CA VAL A 185 -9.52 3.78 9.44
C VAL A 185 -8.23 4.21 8.72
N GLN A 186 -8.19 5.45 8.23
CA GLN A 186 -6.98 6.06 7.68
C GLN A 186 -6.37 7.12 8.61
N TYR A 187 -5.04 7.14 8.65
CA TYR A 187 -4.24 8.00 9.51
C TYR A 187 -2.97 8.49 8.81
N PRO A 188 -2.39 9.62 9.23
CA PRO A 188 -0.97 9.87 9.01
C PRO A 188 -0.13 8.81 9.73
N VAL A 189 1.06 8.50 9.20
CA VAL A 189 2.03 7.66 9.93
C VAL A 189 2.46 8.33 11.24
N ASN A 190 2.95 7.54 12.20
CA ASN A 190 3.44 8.02 13.49
C ASN A 190 2.41 8.78 14.35
N THR A 191 1.11 8.60 14.09
CA THR A 191 0.02 9.15 14.91
C THR A 191 -0.70 8.05 15.70
N PRO A 192 -1.22 8.35 16.90
CA PRO A 192 -2.11 7.45 17.64
C PRO A 192 -3.38 7.06 16.86
N ASP A 193 -3.89 5.85 17.10
CA ASP A 193 -5.16 5.34 16.56
C ASP A 193 -6.38 5.98 17.25
N THR A 194 -6.48 7.30 17.22
CA THR A 194 -7.53 8.07 17.91
C THR A 194 -8.30 8.97 16.95
N ALA A 195 -9.56 9.29 17.28
CA ALA A 195 -10.43 10.09 16.42
C ALA A 195 -9.83 11.41 15.90
N PRO A 196 -9.03 12.19 16.68
CA PRO A 196 -8.44 13.44 16.18
C PRO A 196 -7.48 13.29 14.99
N TYR A 197 -6.85 12.12 14.81
CA TYR A 197 -5.93 11.88 13.69
C TYR A 197 -6.58 11.11 12.53
N ALA A 198 -7.82 10.66 12.71
CA ALA A 198 -8.53 9.88 11.71
C ALA A 198 -9.20 10.80 10.69
N TYR A 199 -8.80 10.71 9.42
CA TYR A 199 -9.44 11.47 8.33
C TYR A 199 -10.43 10.64 7.50
N TYR A 200 -10.51 9.33 7.75
CA TYR A 200 -11.53 8.45 7.21
C TYR A 200 -11.79 7.32 8.19
N SER A 201 -13.06 6.96 8.40
CA SER A 201 -13.43 5.80 9.22
C SER A 201 -14.71 5.15 8.71
N THR A 202 -14.73 3.82 8.72
CA THR A 202 -15.94 3.03 8.43
C THR A 202 -16.93 3.00 9.60
N ARG A 203 -16.60 3.55 10.78
CA ARG A 203 -17.47 3.59 11.96
C ARG A 203 -18.02 2.20 12.32
N THR A 204 -17.19 1.18 12.21
CA THR A 204 -17.53 -0.23 12.49
C THR A 204 -16.84 -0.75 13.76
N SER A 205 -16.42 0.17 14.63
CA SER A 205 -15.86 -0.17 15.94
C SER A 205 -16.83 -0.99 16.79
N ARG A 206 -16.28 -1.70 17.79
CA ARG A 206 -16.99 -2.57 18.75
C ARG A 206 -17.45 -3.91 18.19
N VAL A 207 -17.03 -4.29 16.98
CA VAL A 207 -17.28 -5.64 16.45
C VAL A 207 -16.21 -6.62 16.91
N GLY A 208 -14.98 -6.15 17.10
CA GLY A 208 -13.84 -6.94 17.57
C GLY A 208 -12.84 -7.31 16.46
N ASN A 209 -11.83 -8.09 16.82
CA ASN A 209 -10.64 -8.36 16.01
C ASN A 209 -10.82 -9.46 14.95
N THR A 210 -12.05 -9.92 14.74
CA THR A 210 -12.38 -10.93 13.73
C THR A 210 -12.78 -10.31 12.40
N VAL A 211 -12.73 -8.97 12.30
CA VAL A 211 -13.09 -8.24 11.09
C VAL A 211 -11.89 -8.18 10.14
N THR A 212 -12.14 -8.48 8.88
CA THR A 212 -11.18 -8.36 7.79
C THR A 212 -11.70 -7.43 6.70
N LEU A 213 -10.80 -6.71 6.04
CA LEU A 213 -11.06 -6.02 4.78
C LEU A 213 -10.78 -6.98 3.62
N ASN A 214 -11.74 -7.11 2.70
CA ASN A 214 -11.68 -8.07 1.60
C ASN A 214 -12.02 -7.39 0.28
N LEU A 215 -11.41 -7.87 -0.80
CA LEU A 215 -11.73 -7.48 -2.17
C LEU A 215 -12.11 -8.71 -2.99
N ASP A 216 -13.29 -8.70 -3.60
CA ASP A 216 -13.73 -9.75 -4.54
C ASP A 216 -13.32 -9.41 -5.99
N ASP A 217 -13.37 -10.40 -6.87
CA ASP A 217 -12.99 -10.32 -8.29
C ASP A 217 -13.95 -9.53 -9.18
N ASP A 218 -15.02 -8.98 -8.60
CA ASP A 218 -15.98 -8.07 -9.21
C ASP A 218 -15.90 -6.64 -8.66
N GLY A 219 -14.79 -6.29 -7.99
CA GLY A 219 -14.55 -4.96 -7.43
C GLY A 219 -15.33 -4.65 -6.16
N LEU A 220 -15.99 -5.65 -5.54
CA LEU A 220 -16.62 -5.48 -4.23
C LEU A 220 -15.56 -5.41 -3.13
N LEU A 221 -15.38 -4.24 -2.52
CA LEU A 221 -14.59 -4.04 -1.31
C LEU A 221 -15.53 -4.04 -0.10
N TYR A 222 -15.26 -4.87 0.90
CA TYR A 222 -16.15 -5.04 2.04
C TYR A 222 -15.44 -5.46 3.32
N LEU A 223 -16.10 -5.17 4.44
CA LEU A 223 -15.75 -5.69 5.75
C LEU A 223 -16.52 -6.97 6.02
N HIS A 224 -15.81 -8.00 6.43
CA HIS A 224 -16.36 -9.30 6.79
C HIS A 224 -15.94 -9.65 8.20
N ASN A 225 -16.87 -10.18 9.00
CA ASN A 225 -16.55 -10.89 10.23
C ASN A 225 -16.75 -12.38 9.96
N SER A 226 -16.08 -13.25 10.72
CA SER A 226 -16.19 -14.71 10.76
C SER A 226 -17.54 -15.33 10.32
N THR A 227 -18.68 -14.72 10.63
CA THR A 227 -20.00 -15.25 10.29
C THR A 227 -20.73 -14.52 9.16
N LYS A 228 -20.41 -13.25 8.86
CA LYS A 228 -21.20 -12.44 7.92
C LYS A 228 -20.46 -11.24 7.37
N ARG A 229 -20.89 -10.82 6.18
CA ARG A 229 -20.54 -9.52 5.59
C ARG A 229 -21.16 -8.39 6.42
N LEU A 230 -20.33 -7.51 6.95
CA LEU A 230 -20.74 -6.41 7.83
C LEU A 230 -21.13 -5.17 7.04
N ARG A 231 -20.27 -4.78 6.09
CA ARG A 231 -20.42 -3.53 5.36
C ARG A 231 -19.77 -3.62 4.00
N ASN A 232 -20.50 -3.23 2.96
CA ASN A 232 -19.94 -3.00 1.64
C ASN A 232 -19.41 -1.56 1.58
N LEU A 233 -18.19 -1.39 1.11
CA LEU A 233 -17.59 -0.07 0.86
C LEU A 233 -17.84 0.36 -0.59
N THR A 234 -17.81 -0.59 -1.53
CA THR A 234 -18.18 -0.36 -2.94
C THR A 234 -19.47 -1.08 -3.30
N ARG A 235 -20.00 -0.79 -4.50
CA ARG A 235 -21.18 -1.49 -5.04
C ARG A 235 -20.86 -2.93 -5.47
N GLY A 236 -19.65 -3.16 -5.98
CA GLY A 236 -19.28 -4.44 -6.60
C GLY A 236 -20.11 -4.78 -7.83
N GLY A 237 -20.11 -6.05 -8.22
CA GLY A 237 -20.89 -6.55 -9.35
C GLY A 237 -20.39 -6.08 -10.71
N TYR A 238 -19.14 -5.63 -10.80
CA TYR A 238 -18.51 -5.28 -12.07
C TYR A 238 -18.14 -6.55 -12.87
N PRO A 239 -17.92 -6.46 -14.20
CA PRO A 239 -17.61 -7.61 -15.03
C PRO A 239 -16.38 -8.39 -14.56
N ARG A 240 -16.51 -9.73 -14.49
CA ARG A 240 -15.44 -10.67 -14.10
C ARG A 240 -14.69 -11.20 -15.33
N GLU A 241 -14.17 -10.28 -16.12
CA GLU A 241 -13.42 -10.63 -17.33
C GLU A 241 -11.96 -10.94 -16.98
N ARG A 242 -11.35 -11.91 -17.66
CA ARG A 242 -9.94 -12.28 -17.43
C ARG A 242 -8.96 -11.13 -17.73
N THR A 243 -9.40 -10.18 -18.54
CA THR A 243 -8.68 -9.01 -19.02
C THR A 243 -8.85 -7.80 -18.10
N ILE A 244 -9.61 -7.94 -17.01
CA ILE A 244 -9.80 -6.89 -16.01
C ILE A 244 -9.22 -7.34 -14.67
N ILE A 245 -8.48 -6.45 -14.02
CA ILE A 245 -7.99 -6.63 -12.66
C ILE A 245 -8.57 -5.51 -11.80
N TYR A 246 -9.32 -5.86 -10.78
CA TYR A 246 -9.68 -4.92 -9.72
C TYR A 246 -8.61 -4.96 -8.64
N MET A 247 -8.24 -3.80 -8.12
CA MET A 247 -7.34 -3.72 -6.97
C MET A 247 -7.72 -2.52 -6.10
N MET A 248 -7.53 -2.62 -4.80
CA MET A 248 -7.57 -1.46 -3.91
C MET A 248 -6.14 -1.00 -3.64
N LYS A 249 -5.88 0.30 -3.68
CA LYS A 249 -4.57 0.88 -3.36
C LYS A 249 -4.74 2.12 -2.49
N ILE A 250 -3.90 2.27 -1.47
CA ILE A 250 -3.67 3.57 -0.81
C ILE A 250 -2.61 4.33 -1.58
N ASP A 251 -3.01 5.42 -2.23
CA ASP A 251 -2.12 6.20 -3.08
C ASP A 251 -1.25 7.16 -2.26
N ALA A 252 -0.26 7.76 -2.91
CA ALA A 252 0.69 8.68 -2.28
C ALA A 252 0.01 9.92 -1.65
N ASP A 253 -1.17 10.29 -2.14
CA ASP A 253 -2.00 11.35 -1.57
C ASP A 253 -2.74 10.92 -0.29
N GLY A 254 -2.63 9.67 0.13
CA GLY A 254 -3.28 9.16 1.33
C GLY A 254 -4.75 8.82 1.14
N ILE A 255 -5.28 8.83 -0.08
CA ILE A 255 -6.65 8.36 -0.36
C ILE A 255 -6.54 6.92 -0.86
N PHE A 256 -7.30 5.99 -0.26
CA PHE A 256 -7.42 4.66 -0.85
C PHE A 256 -8.56 4.61 -1.85
N ARG A 257 -8.29 3.94 -2.97
CA ARG A 257 -9.14 3.85 -4.15
C ARG A 257 -9.25 2.41 -4.61
N VAL A 258 -10.38 2.07 -5.21
CA VAL A 258 -10.53 0.84 -5.98
C VAL A 258 -10.39 1.18 -7.45
N TYR A 259 -9.48 0.49 -8.12
CA TYR A 259 -9.17 0.64 -9.53
C TYR A 259 -9.74 -0.53 -10.32
N SER A 260 -10.14 -0.25 -11.56
CA SER A 260 -10.33 -1.25 -12.62
C SER A 260 -9.21 -1.07 -13.65
N HIS A 261 -8.37 -2.09 -13.79
CA HIS A 261 -7.29 -2.13 -14.76
C HIS A 261 -7.69 -3.00 -15.95
N SER A 262 -7.77 -2.40 -17.13
CA SER A 262 -8.00 -3.13 -18.37
C SER A 262 -6.66 -3.50 -18.99
N LEU A 263 -6.36 -4.80 -19.05
CA LEU A 263 -5.15 -5.31 -19.68
C LEU A 263 -5.17 -5.16 -21.21
N ASN A 264 -6.38 -5.17 -21.81
CA ASN A 264 -6.55 -5.00 -23.26
C ASN A 264 -6.38 -3.54 -23.68
N GLN A 265 -6.98 -2.61 -22.92
CA GLN A 265 -6.88 -1.17 -23.21
C GLN A 265 -5.65 -0.52 -22.58
N GLN A 266 -4.92 -1.26 -21.74
CA GLN A 266 -3.73 -0.81 -21.04
C GLN A 266 -3.97 0.47 -20.23
N ASN A 267 -5.15 0.60 -19.63
CA ASN A 267 -5.58 1.77 -18.89
C ASN A 267 -6.17 1.38 -17.52
N SER A 268 -6.30 2.39 -16.67
CA SER A 268 -6.80 2.25 -15.31
C SER A 268 -7.89 3.29 -15.09
N SER A 269 -8.98 2.91 -14.44
CA SER A 269 -10.02 3.83 -13.99
C SER A 269 -10.25 3.68 -12.49
N VAL A 270 -10.50 4.79 -11.81
CA VAL A 270 -10.95 4.79 -10.41
C VAL A 270 -12.45 4.50 -10.42
N ILE A 271 -12.87 3.39 -9.83
CA ILE A 271 -14.28 3.03 -9.71
C ILE A 271 -14.88 3.44 -8.36
N TRP A 272 -14.03 3.68 -7.36
CA TRP A 272 -14.42 4.18 -6.05
C TRP A 272 -13.23 4.80 -5.29
N SER A 273 -13.50 5.79 -4.44
CA SER A 273 -12.54 6.46 -3.56
C SER A 273 -13.12 6.63 -2.16
N SER A 274 -12.25 6.63 -1.15
CA SER A 274 -12.63 6.92 0.24
C SER A 274 -13.12 8.36 0.44
N THR A 275 -12.63 9.28 -0.38
CA THR A 275 -13.05 10.68 -0.47
C THR A 275 -12.72 11.21 -1.87
N ASN A 276 -13.45 12.23 -2.31
CA ASN A 276 -13.13 13.01 -3.51
C ASN A 276 -12.42 14.34 -3.19
N ASP A 277 -12.33 14.68 -1.91
CA ASP A 277 -11.60 15.85 -1.46
C ASP A 277 -10.12 15.48 -1.24
N GLY A 278 -9.26 15.98 -2.13
CA GLY A 278 -7.82 15.76 -2.08
C GLY A 278 -7.15 16.36 -0.84
N CYS A 279 -7.80 17.30 -0.15
CA CYS A 279 -7.31 17.92 1.08
C CYS A 279 -7.84 17.27 2.37
N ASN A 280 -8.67 16.23 2.26
CA ASN A 280 -9.15 15.49 3.42
C ASN A 280 -8.03 14.74 4.20
N PRO A 281 -6.98 14.17 3.55
CA PRO A 281 -5.86 13.56 4.27
C PRO A 281 -5.13 14.56 5.17
N ILE A 282 -5.17 14.30 6.48
CA ILE A 282 -4.51 15.12 7.51
C ILE A 282 -2.99 15.07 7.33
N GLY A 283 -2.32 16.22 7.44
CA GLY A 283 -0.85 16.30 7.34
C GLY A 283 -0.26 16.20 5.91
N LEU A 284 -1.08 16.26 4.85
CA LEU A 284 -0.61 16.20 3.45
C LEU A 284 0.46 17.25 3.11
N CYS A 285 0.32 18.47 3.64
CA CYS A 285 1.17 19.61 3.29
C CYS A 285 2.31 19.90 4.27
N GLY A 286 2.56 18.99 5.20
CA GLY A 286 3.60 19.15 6.21
C GLY A 286 3.35 20.34 7.15
N LEU A 287 4.33 20.60 8.02
CA LEU A 287 4.23 21.64 9.04
C LEU A 287 4.18 23.05 8.41
N ASN A 288 3.32 23.93 8.94
CA ASN A 288 3.13 25.31 8.46
C ASN A 288 2.68 25.45 6.98
N GLY A 289 2.33 24.33 6.34
CA GLY A 289 1.64 24.32 5.05
C GLY A 289 0.14 24.12 5.23
N PHE A 290 -0.64 24.54 4.24
CA PHE A 290 -2.07 24.24 4.17
C PHE A 290 -2.42 23.67 2.80
N CYS A 291 -3.47 22.86 2.76
CA CYS A 291 -3.98 22.27 1.53
C CYS A 291 -5.11 23.12 0.95
N THR A 292 -5.11 23.25 -0.37
CA THR A 292 -6.23 23.80 -1.14
C THR A 292 -6.45 23.00 -2.41
N ASN A 293 -7.70 22.89 -2.84
CA ASN A 293 -8.03 22.26 -4.11
C ASN A 293 -8.00 23.31 -5.23
N ILE A 294 -7.06 23.18 -6.17
CA ILE A 294 -6.93 24.04 -7.35
C ILE A 294 -6.99 23.12 -8.57
N ASP A 295 -7.95 23.37 -9.47
CA ASP A 295 -8.20 22.54 -10.67
C ASP A 295 -8.46 21.06 -10.34
N ASP A 296 -9.28 20.80 -9.32
CA ASP A 296 -9.58 19.46 -8.79
C ASP A 296 -8.34 18.66 -8.32
N GLN A 297 -7.25 19.35 -8.00
CA GLN A 297 -6.03 18.78 -7.45
C GLN A 297 -5.69 19.42 -6.10
N ALA A 298 -5.36 18.58 -5.12
CA ALA A 298 -4.79 19.02 -3.86
C ALA A 298 -3.43 19.68 -4.14
N LYS A 299 -3.30 20.94 -3.74
CA LYS A 299 -2.06 21.70 -3.78
C LYS A 299 -1.71 22.18 -2.38
N CYS A 300 -0.44 22.06 -2.05
CA CYS A 300 0.09 22.56 -0.81
C CYS A 300 0.67 23.95 -1.01
N LEU A 301 0.32 24.86 -0.10
CA LEU A 301 0.82 26.23 -0.07
C LEU A 301 1.38 26.54 1.31
N CYS A 302 2.43 27.35 1.38
CA CYS A 302 2.96 27.82 2.64
C CYS A 302 2.13 28.97 3.20
N LEU A 303 2.00 29.02 4.52
CA LEU A 303 1.43 30.17 5.19
C LEU A 303 2.26 31.44 4.87
N PRO A 304 1.64 32.64 4.88
CA PRO A 304 2.38 33.88 4.62
C PRO A 304 3.59 34.07 5.55
N GLY A 305 4.77 34.34 4.98
CA GLY A 305 6.03 34.43 5.72
C GLY A 305 6.76 33.10 5.89
N PHE A 306 6.31 32.05 5.22
CA PHE A 306 6.98 30.76 5.14
C PHE A 306 7.26 30.40 3.69
N ASP A 307 8.37 29.69 3.49
CA ASP A 307 8.79 29.11 2.22
C ASP A 307 8.95 27.60 2.37
N PHE A 308 8.90 26.85 1.26
CA PHE A 308 9.05 25.40 1.30
C PHE A 308 10.43 25.00 1.82
N VAL A 309 10.46 24.05 2.76
CA VAL A 309 11.72 23.45 3.25
C VAL A 309 12.46 22.78 2.09
N MET A 310 11.72 22.04 1.26
CA MET A 310 12.25 21.40 0.05
C MET A 310 11.29 21.61 -1.12
N PRO A 311 11.64 22.45 -2.11
CA PRO A 311 10.83 22.64 -3.30
C PRO A 311 10.52 21.31 -4.00
N GLY A 312 9.24 21.05 -4.27
CA GLY A 312 8.77 19.81 -4.91
C GLY A 312 8.50 18.65 -3.94
N ASN A 313 8.87 18.76 -2.66
CA ASN A 313 8.48 17.81 -1.62
C ASN A 313 7.55 18.49 -0.60
N TRP A 314 6.25 18.45 -0.87
CA TRP A 314 5.26 19.12 -0.03
C TRP A 314 5.16 18.54 1.39
N SER A 315 5.48 17.25 1.56
CA SER A 315 5.45 16.59 2.87
C SER A 315 6.50 17.15 3.85
N ALA A 316 7.54 17.81 3.34
CA ALA A 316 8.56 18.47 4.17
C ALA A 316 8.02 19.73 4.87
N GLY A 317 6.87 20.25 4.44
CA GLY A 317 6.28 21.46 4.99
C GLY A 317 7.03 22.73 4.62
N CYS A 318 6.84 23.75 5.45
CA CYS A 318 7.34 25.09 5.25
C CYS A 318 8.11 25.60 6.47
N GLU A 319 9.18 26.34 6.20
CA GLU A 319 9.98 27.03 7.20
C GLU A 319 9.81 28.54 7.11
N ARG A 320 10.11 29.24 8.20
CA ARG A 320 10.01 30.70 8.25
C ARG A 320 11.06 31.30 7.34
N ASN A 321 10.65 32.26 6.50
CA ASN A 321 11.58 33.05 5.70
C ASN A 321 12.06 34.33 6.42
N PHE A 322 11.81 34.40 7.72
CA PHE A 322 12.22 35.48 8.61
C PHE A 322 12.88 34.90 9.87
N THR A 323 13.81 35.65 10.44
CA THR A 323 14.47 35.28 11.69
C THR A 323 13.50 35.47 12.86
N ALA A 324 13.27 34.41 13.64
CA ALA A 324 12.51 34.50 14.88
C ALA A 324 13.33 35.29 15.91
N GLU A 325 12.83 36.45 16.34
CA GLU A 325 13.47 37.19 17.42
C GLU A 325 13.27 36.46 18.74
N THR A 326 14.35 36.31 19.52
CA THR A 326 14.24 35.84 20.90
C THR A 326 13.38 36.81 21.68
N CYS A 327 12.44 36.31 22.49
CA CYS A 327 11.67 37.09 23.48
C CYS A 327 12.56 37.61 24.63
N ARG A 328 13.66 38.30 24.29
CA ARG A 328 14.46 39.11 25.21
C ARG A 328 14.31 40.54 24.76
N LEU A 329 13.22 41.16 25.24
CA LEU A 329 13.06 42.60 25.16
C LEU A 329 14.19 43.26 25.95
N LYS A 330 15.20 43.77 25.25
CA LYS A 330 15.96 44.93 25.69
C LYS A 330 15.90 45.98 24.59
N GLU A 331 15.17 47.03 24.92
CA GLU A 331 15.20 48.37 24.32
C GLU A 331 14.61 48.56 22.91
N SER A 332 13.42 49.16 22.91
CA SER A 332 12.99 50.22 21.99
C SER A 332 13.23 50.06 20.49
N THR A 333 13.00 48.87 19.94
CA THR A 333 12.52 48.75 18.55
C THR A 333 11.32 47.80 18.56
N SER A 334 10.12 48.35 18.72
CA SER A 334 8.88 47.63 18.47
C SER A 334 8.81 47.25 17.00
N LYS A 335 9.43 46.12 16.65
CA LYS A 335 9.35 45.52 15.33
C LYS A 335 7.96 44.91 15.18
N TYR A 336 7.23 45.40 14.19
CA TYR A 336 5.84 45.06 13.94
C TYR A 336 5.71 43.56 13.63
N TYR A 337 5.01 42.84 14.50
CA TYR A 337 4.51 41.51 14.17
C TYR A 337 3.42 41.69 13.09
N ALA A 338 3.71 41.27 11.87
CA ALA A 338 2.73 41.28 10.79
C ALA A 338 1.85 40.03 10.91
N MET A 339 0.74 40.14 11.63
CA MET A 339 -0.31 39.13 11.58
C MET A 339 -1.04 39.24 10.24
N ARG A 340 -1.12 38.13 9.51
CA ARG A 340 -1.83 38.07 8.23
C ARG A 340 -3.00 37.11 8.36
N THR A 341 -4.16 37.54 7.91
CA THR A 341 -5.35 36.69 7.82
C THR A 341 -5.23 35.76 6.62
N VAL A 342 -5.51 34.48 6.84
CA VAL A 342 -5.68 33.50 5.76
C VAL A 342 -7.15 33.12 5.77
N GLU A 343 -7.91 33.64 4.81
CA GLU A 343 -9.35 33.43 4.74
C GLU A 343 -9.69 31.99 4.33
N ASN A 344 -10.90 31.54 4.69
CA ASN A 344 -11.45 30.22 4.32
C ASN A 344 -10.55 29.02 4.71
N THR A 345 -9.82 29.14 5.82
CA THR A 345 -8.92 28.09 6.32
C THR A 345 -9.54 27.37 7.53
N GLY A 346 -9.65 26.05 7.44
CA GLY A 346 -9.95 25.19 8.59
C GLY A 346 -8.67 24.88 9.37
N TRP A 347 -8.72 25.02 10.69
CA TRP A 347 -7.59 24.66 11.56
C TRP A 347 -7.77 23.22 12.04
N GLU A 348 -6.69 22.44 12.06
CA GLU A 348 -6.72 21.11 12.68
C GLU A 348 -6.92 21.25 14.20
N ASP A 349 -7.84 20.48 14.78
CA ASP A 349 -8.32 20.60 16.18
C ASP A 349 -7.26 20.23 17.25
N SER A 350 -5.97 20.09 16.92
CA SER A 350 -4.91 19.68 17.84
C SER A 350 -3.53 20.22 17.46
N THR A 351 -3.38 21.55 17.49
CA THR A 351 -2.17 22.28 17.06
C THR A 351 -0.95 22.20 17.99
N TYR A 352 -1.07 21.58 19.18
CA TYR A 352 0.03 21.42 20.15
C TYR A 352 0.30 19.96 20.47
N VAL A 353 0.54 19.14 19.46
CA VAL A 353 1.24 17.88 19.68
C VAL A 353 2.73 18.23 19.78
N VAL A 354 3.30 18.06 20.97
CA VAL A 354 4.75 18.05 21.16
C VAL A 354 5.29 16.95 20.26
N LEU A 355 5.78 17.32 19.07
CA LEU A 355 6.74 16.50 18.36
C LEU A 355 7.88 16.30 19.35
N ALA A 356 8.07 15.06 19.83
CA ALA A 356 9.24 14.72 20.61
C ALA A 356 10.44 15.10 19.73
N GLY A 357 11.07 16.22 20.05
CA GLY A 357 12.19 16.74 19.30
C GLY A 357 13.24 15.64 19.25
N THR A 358 13.67 15.28 18.06
CA THR A 358 14.90 14.50 17.88
C THR A 358 16.03 15.35 18.43
N THR A 359 16.36 15.16 19.70
CA THR A 359 17.63 15.59 20.25
C THR A 359 18.71 14.73 19.61
N LYS A 360 19.21 15.21 18.47
CA LYS A 360 20.61 15.02 18.10
C LYS A 360 21.20 16.42 18.01
N GLU A 361 21.73 16.85 19.15
CA GLU A 361 22.90 17.73 19.14
C GLU A 361 24.04 16.90 18.54
N ASP A 362 24.58 17.38 17.43
CA ASP A 362 26.00 17.29 17.07
C ASP A 362 26.44 18.68 16.62
#